data_AF-A0A0F5YGL7-F1
#
_entry.id   AF-A0A0F5YGL7-F1
#
_cell.length_a   1.000
_cell.length_b   1.000
_cell.length_c   1.000
_cell.angle_alpha   90.00
_cell.angle_beta   90.00
_cell.angle_gamma   90.00
#
_symmetry.space_group_name_H-M   'P 1'
#
loop_
_entity.id
_entity.type
_entity.pdbx_description
1 polymer ?
#
loop_
_entity_poly.entity_id
_entity_poly.type
_entity_poly.pdbx_seq_one_letter_code
_entity_poly.pdbx_strand_id
1 'polypeptide(L)' 'MRWLSQNQSNPTLTQLLDHILTSGQLDRSEYLKLMSVILSDSQITDAQRNEINRIFDYVQTGRFTLIDF' A
#
# COMPACT_ATOMS: atom_id res chain seq x y z
N MET A 1 -28.02 -1.44 -0.50
CA MET A 1 -26.76 -0.75 -0.85
C MET A 1 -26.59 0.43 0.09
N ARG A 2 -25.67 0.35 1.05
CA ARG A 2 -25.29 1.47 1.91
C ARG A 2 -23.83 1.80 1.59
N TRP A 3 -23.64 2.78 0.72
CA TRP A 3 -22.37 3.45 0.53
C TRP A 3 -22.17 4.36 1.75
N LEU A 4 -21.65 3.81 2.84
CA LEU A 4 -21.10 4.64 3.90
C LEU A 4 -19.69 5.00 3.47
N SER A 5 -19.58 6.10 2.74
CA SER A 5 -18.33 6.84 2.57
C SER A 5 -17.79 7.19 3.96
N GLN A 6 -16.93 6.34 4.51
CA GLN A 6 -16.06 6.72 5.60
C GLN A 6 -14.66 6.88 5.04
N ASN A 7 -14.46 8.08 4.52
CA ASN A 7 -13.20 8.67 4.09
C ASN A 7 -12.24 8.86 5.29
N GLN A 8 -12.06 7.82 6.11
CA GLN A 8 -11.06 7.80 7.16
C GLN A 8 -9.79 7.24 6.54
N SER A 9 -8.96 8.13 6.01
CA SER A 9 -7.59 7.80 5.64
C SER A 9 -6.92 7.19 6.87
N ASN A 10 -6.50 5.93 6.76
CA ASN A 10 -5.70 5.31 7.81
C ASN A 10 -4.31 6.00 7.82
N PRO A 11 -4.00 6.85 8.81
CA PRO A 11 -2.79 7.68 8.79
C PRO A 11 -1.52 6.83 8.87
N THR A 12 -1.59 5.70 9.58
CA THR A 12 -0.48 4.74 9.68
C THR A 12 -0.20 4.06 8.34
N LEU A 13 -1.25 3.78 7.55
CA LEU A 13 -1.07 3.24 6.21
C LEU A 13 -0.47 4.30 5.28
N THR A 14 -0.97 5.54 5.32
CA THR A 14 -0.42 6.63 4.50
C THR A 14 1.06 6.88 4.79
N GLN A 15 1.47 6.92 6.07
CA GLN A 15 2.89 7.05 6.43
C GLN A 15 3.76 5.93 5.90
N LEU A 16 3.25 4.69 5.89
CA LEU A 16 3.95 3.55 5.31
C LEU A 16 4.10 3.68 3.80
N LEU A 17 3.03 4.08 3.10
CA LEU A 17 3.05 4.28 1.64
C LEU A 17 4.04 5.39 1.26
N ASP A 18 4.04 6.50 1.99
CA ASP A 18 4.98 7.61 1.79
C ASP A 18 6.44 7.17 2.01
N HIS A 19 6.70 6.36 3.04
CA HIS A 19 8.02 5.80 3.30
C HIS A 19 8.53 4.97 2.12
N ILE A 20 7.72 4.01 1.66
CA ILE A 20 8.05 3.12 0.54
C ILE A 20 8.23 3.91 -0.77
N LEU A 21 7.35 4.87 -1.03
CA LEU A 21 7.43 5.72 -2.22
C LEU A 21 8.69 6.60 -2.24
N THR A 22 9.12 7.05 -1.07
CA THR A 22 10.32 7.89 -0.91
C THR A 22 11.60 7.07 -0.99
N SER A 23 11.63 5.89 -0.37
CA SER A 23 12.81 5.01 -0.37
C SER A 23 13.02 4.33 -1.72
N GLY A 24 11.94 4.05 -2.46
CA GLY A 24 11.97 3.19 -3.64
C GLY A 24 12.34 1.74 -3.31
N GLN A 25 12.23 1.38 -2.04
CA GLN A 25 12.54 0.06 -1.51
C GLN A 25 11.31 -0.47 -0.80
N LEU A 26 11.18 -1.79 -0.81
CA LEU A 26 10.09 -2.47 -0.13
C LEU A 26 10.63 -3.71 0.55
N ASP A 27 10.54 -3.76 1.88
CA ASP A 27 10.93 -4.95 2.62
C ASP A 27 9.82 -6.03 2.63
N ARG A 28 10.18 -7.25 3.02
CA ARG A 28 9.23 -8.37 3.06
C ARG A 28 8.05 -8.13 4.00
N SER A 29 8.26 -7.48 5.14
CA SER A 29 7.21 -7.20 6.11
C SER A 29 6.21 -6.16 5.59
N GLU A 30 6.72 -5.14 4.90
CA GLU A 30 5.94 -4.10 4.24
C GLU A 30 5.14 -4.70 3.09
N TYR A 31 5.76 -5.53 2.24
CA TYR A 31 5.07 -6.23 1.16
C TYR A 31 3.89 -7.07 1.68
N LEU A 32 4.11 -7.88 2.73
CA LEU A 32 3.07 -8.70 3.35
C LEU A 32 1.97 -7.85 3.98
N LYS A 33 2.32 -6.71 4.58
CA LYS A 33 1.35 -5.78 5.15
C LYS A 33 0.48 -5.14 4.06
N LEU A 34 1.06 -4.71 2.94
CA LEU A 34 0.30 -4.18 1.80
C LEU A 34 -0.62 -5.25 1.19
N MET A 35 -0.13 -6.47 1.03
CA MET A 35 -0.95 -7.61 0.58
C MET A 35 -2.12 -7.89 1.52
N SER A 36 -1.86 -7.93 2.83
CA SER A 36 -2.91 -8.10 3.84
C SER A 36 -3.97 -7.00 3.77
N VAL A 37 -3.57 -5.76 3.56
CA VAL A 37 -4.50 -4.62 3.41
C VAL A 37 -5.39 -4.77 2.16
N ILE A 38 -4.85 -5.25 1.04
CA ILE A 38 -5.64 -5.46 -0.18
C ILE A 38 -6.58 -6.66 -0.07
N LEU A 39 -6.13 -7.74 0.59
CA LEU A 39 -6.85 -9.01 0.69
C LEU A 39 -7.88 -9.04 1.83
N SER A 40 -7.63 -8.31 2.91
CA SER A 40 -8.67 -8.00 3.89
C SER A 40 -9.57 -6.95 3.28
N ASP A 41 -10.89 -7.06 3.42
CA ASP A 41 -11.87 -6.00 3.09
C ASP A 41 -11.70 -4.77 4.02
N SER A 42 -10.46 -4.35 4.23
CA SER A 42 -10.08 -3.23 5.06
C SER A 42 -10.66 -1.95 4.46
N GLN A 43 -11.18 -1.11 5.35
CA GLN A 43 -11.70 0.20 4.99
C GLN A 43 -10.50 1.12 4.66
N ILE A 44 -10.05 1.06 3.42
CA ILE A 44 -9.05 1.96 2.84
C ILE A 44 -9.69 2.85 1.79
N THR A 45 -9.14 4.03 1.60
CA THR A 45 -9.63 4.94 0.56
C THR A 45 -9.18 4.47 -0.82
N ASP A 46 -9.89 4.89 -1.87
CA ASP A 46 -9.49 4.62 -3.26
C ASP A 46 -8.10 5.17 -3.57
N ALA A 47 -7.73 6.31 -2.97
CA ALA A 47 -6.38 6.88 -3.09
C ALA A 47 -5.31 5.96 -2.50
N GLN A 48 -5.52 5.44 -1.28
CA GLN A 48 -4.59 4.48 -0.65
C GLN A 48 -4.49 3.19 -1.46
N ARG A 49 -5.62 2.68 -1.98
CA ARG A 49 -5.63 1.51 -2.85
C ARG A 49 -4.84 1.73 -4.13
N ASN A 50 -4.98 2.91 -4.76
CA ASN A 50 -4.23 3.26 -5.97
C ASN A 50 -2.73 3.39 -5.71
N GLU A 51 -2.33 3.95 -4.57
CA GLU A 51 -0.92 4.01 -4.17
C GLU A 51 -0.33 2.61 -3.95
N ILE A 52 -1.06 1.72 -3.28
CA ILE A 52 -0.62 0.32 -3.09
C ILE A 52 -0.42 -0.38 -4.44
N ASN A 53 -1.38 -0.26 -5.35
CA ASN A 53 -1.28 -0.86 -6.69
C ASN A 53 -0.05 -0.34 -7.44
N ARG A 54 0.19 0.98 -7.39
CA ARG A 54 1.36 1.60 -8.03
C ARG A 54 2.68 1.10 -7.44
N ILE A 55 2.75 0.86 -6.13
CA ILE A 55 3.93 0.25 -5.50
C ILE A 55 4.17 -1.15 -6.06
N PHE A 56 3.12 -1.98 -6.17
CA PHE A 56 3.27 -3.32 -6.75
C PHE A 56 3.68 -3.28 -8.23
N ASP A 57 3.14 -2.35 -9.01
CA ASP A 57 3.58 -2.13 -10.39
C ASP A 57 5.07 -1.75 -10.45
N TYR A 58 5.54 -0.91 -9.53
CA TYR A 58 6.95 -0.53 -9.44
C TYR A 58 7.87 -1.69 -9.06
N VAL A 59 7.41 -2.58 -8.18
CA VAL A 59 8.14 -3.82 -7.89
C VAL A 59 8.17 -4.71 -9.13
N GLN A 60 7.03 -4.92 -9.80
CA GLN A 60 6.94 -5.80 -10.98
C GLN A 60 7.77 -5.29 -12.16
N THR A 61 7.84 -3.97 -12.34
CA THR A 61 8.66 -3.33 -13.38
C THR A 61 10.14 -3.18 -12.99
N GLY A 62 10.53 -3.60 -11.78
CA GLY A 62 11.90 -3.48 -11.27
C GLY A 62 12.33 -2.05 -10.93
N ARG A 63 11.37 -1.12 -10.86
CA ARG A 63 11.62 0.27 -10.43
C ARG A 63 11.87 0.36 -8.93
N PHE A 64 11.23 -0.50 -8.14
CA PHE A 64 11.44 -0.61 -6.70
C PHE A 64 12.23 -1.87 -6.38
N THR A 65 13.14 -1.76 -5.42
CA THR A 65 13.98 -2.87 -4.98
C THR A 65 13.33 -3.60 -3.81
N LEU A 66 13.15 -4.91 -3.94
CA LEU A 66 12.81 -5.76 -2.79
C LEU A 66 14.04 -5.98 -1.93
N ILE A 67 13.97 -5.59 -0.66
CA ILE A 67 15.03 -5.80 0.33
C ILE A 67 14.58 -6.83 1.36
N ASP A 68 15.52 -7.55 1.95
CA ASP A 68 15.26 -8.53 3.03
C ASP A 68 14.16 -9.56 2.69
N PHE A 69 14.15 -10.05 1.44
CA PHE A 69 13.16 -10.98 0.90
C PHE A 69 13.56 -12.46 1.04
#